data_AF-A0A7S4RI43-F1
#
_entry.id   AF-A0A7S4RI43-F1
#
_cell.length_a   1.000
_cell.length_b   1.000
_cell.length_c   1.000
_cell.angle_alpha   90.00
_cell.angle_beta   90.00
_cell.angle_gamma   90.00
#
_symmetry.space_group_name_H-M   'P 1'
#
loop_
_entity.id
_entity.type
_entity.pdbx_description
1 polymer ?
#
loop_
_entity_poly.entity_id
_entity_poly.type
_entity_poly.pdbx_seq_one_letter_code
_entity_poly.pdbx_strand_id
1 'polypeptide(L)'
;MKFSFFSSAAALSALIATVGVVRGDDVLQIHGSGTTNPSKCIWLIMQDFMERTKLPTKFTYRGVGSSTGQYEFMGTNHTGDFAYVPWNYFGSGDIPFSQENYELLNSNGDEFYQMPFVMGAISVFHNIPGVPGGAGGLKLTPCVLAKIFRTQIQYWDDPEIVLLNDHIASTLKEKRLPIKVARRVLGSSSTATFTQYLHESTQMDCPDAWPTATSSGENL
;
A
#
# COMPACT_ATOMS: atom_id res chain seq x y z
N MET A 1 -79.17 35.44 -19.34
CA MET A 1 -79.14 36.68 -20.15
C MET A 1 -77.72 37.20 -20.16
N LYS A 2 -77.11 37.23 -21.36
CA LYS A 2 -75.88 37.91 -21.80
C LYS A 2 -74.56 37.61 -21.07
N PHE A 3 -73.85 36.64 -21.63
CA PHE A 3 -72.39 36.61 -21.71
C PHE A 3 -71.88 37.82 -22.51
N SER A 4 -70.79 38.42 -22.06
CA SER A 4 -69.98 39.36 -22.83
C SER A 4 -68.54 38.84 -22.84
N PHE A 5 -68.12 38.35 -24.00
CA PHE A 5 -66.72 38.05 -24.30
C PHE A 5 -66.00 39.36 -24.66
N PHE A 6 -64.96 39.72 -23.89
CA PHE A 6 -63.93 40.62 -24.37
C PHE A 6 -62.71 39.78 -24.75
N SER A 7 -62.46 39.70 -26.05
CA SER A 7 -61.21 39.24 -26.64
C SER A 7 -60.13 40.29 -26.36
N SER A 8 -59.13 39.94 -25.55
CA SER A 8 -57.85 40.64 -25.56
C SER A 8 -56.74 39.60 -25.68
N ALA A 9 -56.21 39.49 -26.89
CA ALA A 9 -54.98 38.79 -27.17
C ALA A 9 -53.80 39.61 -26.61
N ALA A 10 -53.25 39.20 -25.47
CA ALA A 10 -51.87 39.48 -25.06
C ALA A 10 -51.61 38.92 -23.65
N ALA A 11 -50.95 37.76 -23.58
CA ALA A 11 -49.95 37.39 -22.55
C ALA A 11 -49.73 35.86 -22.58
N LEU A 12 -49.30 35.33 -23.73
CA LEU A 12 -48.66 34.03 -23.78
C LEU A 12 -47.19 34.22 -23.40
N SER A 13 -46.88 34.43 -22.12
CA SER A 13 -45.51 34.41 -21.58
C SER A 13 -45.52 34.53 -20.05
N ALA A 14 -45.76 33.41 -19.35
CA ALA A 14 -45.23 33.18 -17.99
C ALA A 14 -45.50 31.72 -17.59
N LEU A 15 -44.99 30.76 -18.36
CA LEU A 15 -44.82 29.38 -17.89
C LEU A 15 -43.42 28.92 -18.28
N ILE A 16 -42.40 29.60 -17.75
CA ILE A 16 -41.03 29.11 -17.76
C ILE A 16 -40.59 28.99 -16.31
N ALA A 17 -40.71 27.76 -15.82
CA ALA A 17 -39.80 27.09 -14.92
C ALA A 17 -39.12 27.97 -13.85
N THR A 18 -39.75 28.07 -12.68
CA THR A 18 -39.00 27.83 -11.43
C THR A 18 -38.92 26.32 -11.21
N VAL A 19 -38.27 25.60 -12.15
CA VAL A 19 -37.45 24.47 -11.72
C VAL A 19 -36.34 25.16 -10.96
N GLY A 20 -36.48 25.23 -9.63
CA GLY A 20 -35.32 25.54 -8.79
C GLY A 20 -34.20 24.65 -9.30
N VAL A 21 -33.08 25.25 -9.70
CA VAL A 21 -31.87 24.49 -9.98
C VAL A 21 -31.67 23.65 -8.74
N VAL A 22 -31.98 22.34 -8.83
CA VAL A 22 -31.41 21.37 -7.92
C VAL A 22 -29.92 21.51 -8.22
N ARG A 23 -29.21 22.28 -7.39
CA ARG A 23 -27.77 22.13 -7.32
C ARG A 23 -27.61 20.66 -6.95
N GLY A 24 -27.21 19.85 -7.92
CA GLY A 24 -26.79 18.50 -7.62
C GLY A 24 -25.77 18.64 -6.51
N ASP A 25 -25.98 17.93 -5.41
CA ASP A 25 -25.07 18.01 -4.27
C ASP A 25 -23.64 17.75 -4.80
N ASP A 26 -22.75 18.74 -4.69
CA ASP A 26 -21.37 18.60 -5.17
C ASP A 26 -20.75 17.38 -4.47
N VAL A 27 -20.34 16.38 -5.25
CA VAL A 27 -19.77 15.15 -4.71
C VAL A 27 -18.40 15.48 -4.14
N LEU A 28 -18.22 15.32 -2.83
CA LEU A 28 -16.93 15.47 -2.19
C LEU A 28 -16.00 14.33 -2.64
N GLN A 29 -14.96 14.66 -3.41
CA GLN A 29 -13.98 13.70 -3.90
C GLN A 29 -12.76 13.69 -3.00
N ILE A 30 -12.34 12.50 -2.54
CA ILE A 30 -11.12 12.33 -1.76
C ILE A 30 -10.30 11.18 -2.36
N HIS A 31 -9.16 11.54 -2.93
CA HIS A 31 -8.26 10.62 -3.61
C HIS A 31 -6.97 10.42 -2.82
N GLY A 32 -6.42 9.21 -2.85
CA GLY A 32 -5.08 8.95 -2.35
C GLY A 32 -4.43 7.73 -2.99
N SER A 33 -3.14 7.56 -2.74
CA SER A 33 -2.39 6.40 -3.21
C SER A 33 -1.24 6.07 -2.27
N GLY A 34 -0.67 4.88 -2.40
CA GLY A 34 0.36 4.44 -1.46
C GLY A 34 0.66 2.94 -1.42
N THR A 35 1.17 2.51 -0.27
CA THR A 35 1.49 1.10 0.02
C THR A 35 0.31 0.17 -0.23
N THR A 36 0.61 -1.03 -0.72
CA THR A 36 -0.38 -2.08 -0.99
C THR A 36 -0.79 -2.82 0.27
N ASN A 37 0.05 -2.84 1.31
CA ASN A 37 -0.15 -3.66 2.51
C ASN A 37 -1.48 -3.33 3.24
N PRO A 38 -1.77 -2.07 3.60
CA PRO A 38 -3.03 -1.70 4.25
C PRO A 38 -4.19 -1.43 3.27
N SER A 39 -4.02 -1.64 1.96
CA SER A 39 -5.01 -1.23 0.95
C SER A 39 -6.42 -1.77 1.22
N LYS A 40 -6.55 -3.03 1.63
CA LYS A 40 -7.84 -3.64 1.98
C LYS A 40 -8.50 -2.97 3.19
N CYS A 41 -7.71 -2.62 4.21
CA CYS A 41 -8.21 -1.91 5.40
C CYS A 41 -8.69 -0.51 5.02
N ILE A 42 -7.89 0.22 4.23
CA ILE A 42 -8.24 1.55 3.72
C ILE A 42 -9.53 1.49 2.89
N TRP A 43 -9.65 0.54 1.96
CA TRP A 43 -10.86 0.38 1.14
C TRP A 43 -12.10 0.06 1.97
N LEU A 44 -11.99 -0.79 2.99
CA LEU A 44 -13.09 -1.09 3.90
C LEU A 44 -13.54 0.16 4.67
N ILE A 45 -12.59 0.92 5.23
CA ILE A 45 -12.88 2.17 5.95
C ILE A 45 -13.52 3.20 5.02
N MET A 46 -13.02 3.32 3.78
CA MET A 46 -13.61 4.20 2.77
C MET A 46 -15.04 3.81 2.41
N GLN A 47 -15.29 2.50 2.23
CA GLN A 47 -16.63 2.00 1.98
C GLN A 47 -17.57 2.33 3.15
N ASP A 48 -17.18 1.97 4.37
CA ASP A 48 -17.95 2.27 5.58
C ASP A 48 -18.21 3.77 5.74
N PHE A 49 -17.21 4.60 5.43
CA PHE A 49 -17.34 6.05 5.49
C PHE A 49 -18.34 6.56 4.45
N MET A 50 -18.24 6.11 3.20
CA MET A 50 -19.17 6.48 2.11
C MET A 50 -20.61 6.01 2.39
N GLU A 51 -20.79 4.88 3.09
CA GLU A 51 -22.11 4.39 3.48
C GLU A 51 -22.73 5.16 4.65
N ARG A 52 -21.89 5.64 5.58
CA ARG A 52 -22.33 6.29 6.83
C ARG A 52 -22.39 7.81 6.73
N THR A 53 -21.67 8.40 5.79
CA THR A 53 -21.73 9.83 5.53
C THR A 53 -23.09 10.20 4.93
N LYS A 54 -23.71 11.27 5.44
CA LYS A 54 -24.95 11.83 4.88
C LYS A 54 -24.67 12.77 3.69
N LEU A 55 -23.41 12.95 3.33
CA LEU A 55 -22.96 13.80 2.23
C LEU A 55 -22.60 12.93 1.02
N PRO A 56 -22.94 13.32 -0.22
CA PRO A 56 -22.45 12.63 -1.39
C PRO A 56 -20.92 12.72 -1.42
N THR A 57 -20.26 11.60 -1.16
CA THR A 57 -18.81 11.52 -1.03
C THR A 57 -18.29 10.35 -1.85
N LYS A 58 -17.16 10.54 -2.51
CA LYS A 58 -16.47 9.51 -3.28
C LYS A 58 -15.01 9.45 -2.86
N PHE A 59 -14.63 8.28 -2.35
CA PHE A 59 -13.24 7.97 -2.05
C PHE A 59 -12.63 7.10 -3.14
N THR A 60 -11.34 7.31 -3.40
CA THR A 60 -10.53 6.37 -4.17
C THR A 60 -9.17 6.18 -3.53
N TYR A 61 -8.68 4.95 -3.49
CA TYR A 61 -7.32 4.65 -3.06
C TYR A 61 -6.63 3.70 -4.04
N ARG A 62 -5.45 4.09 -4.55
CA ARG A 62 -4.63 3.25 -5.42
C ARG A 62 -3.45 2.66 -4.67
N GLY A 63 -3.42 1.32 -4.55
CA GLY A 63 -2.28 0.59 -4.00
C GLY A 63 -1.17 0.46 -5.03
N VAL A 64 -0.32 1.48 -5.16
CA VAL A 64 0.75 1.59 -6.17
C VAL A 64 2.13 1.27 -5.62
N GLY A 65 2.26 1.11 -4.31
CA GLY A 65 3.55 1.04 -3.61
C GLY A 65 3.90 2.40 -2.98
N SER A 66 4.67 2.37 -1.90
CA SER A 66 4.90 3.57 -1.09
C SER A 66 5.68 4.65 -1.84
N SER A 67 6.76 4.30 -2.55
CA SER A 67 7.56 5.27 -3.30
C SER A 67 6.70 6.01 -4.32
N THR A 68 5.96 5.27 -5.15
CA THR A 68 5.02 5.86 -6.11
C THR A 68 3.95 6.71 -5.43
N GLY A 69 3.41 6.27 -4.28
CA GLY A 69 2.46 7.07 -3.51
C GLY A 69 3.03 8.38 -2.96
N GLN A 70 4.29 8.37 -2.49
CA GLN A 70 4.97 9.60 -2.05
C GLN A 70 5.13 10.56 -3.23
N TYR A 71 5.60 10.07 -4.39
CA TYR A 71 5.74 10.89 -5.59
C TYR A 71 4.39 11.49 -6.06
N GLU A 72 3.33 10.69 -6.06
CA GLU A 72 1.98 11.16 -6.43
C GLU A 72 1.39 12.15 -5.43
N PHE A 73 1.72 12.02 -4.15
CA PHE A 73 1.35 12.99 -3.12
C PHE A 73 2.13 14.30 -3.29
N MET A 74 3.42 14.21 -3.63
CA MET A 74 4.28 15.38 -3.82
C MET A 74 4.10 16.10 -5.16
N GLY A 75 3.45 15.47 -6.14
CA GLY A 75 3.40 15.99 -7.51
C GLY A 75 4.74 15.88 -8.24
N THR A 76 5.63 15.01 -7.77
CA THR A 76 6.96 14.80 -8.33
C THR A 76 7.03 13.51 -9.13
N ASN A 77 8.03 13.41 -10.00
CA ASN A 77 8.42 12.15 -10.64
C ASN A 77 9.60 11.51 -9.88
N HIS A 78 10.10 10.37 -10.38
CA HIS A 78 11.24 9.68 -9.76
C HIS A 78 12.57 10.44 -9.90
N THR A 79 12.60 11.56 -10.64
CA THR A 79 13.77 12.44 -10.81
C THR A 79 13.68 13.71 -9.96
N GLY A 80 12.63 13.87 -9.14
CA GLY A 80 12.46 15.02 -8.23
C GLY A 80 11.90 16.27 -8.89
N ASP A 81 11.58 16.23 -10.19
CA ASP A 81 10.95 17.35 -10.87
C ASP A 81 9.45 17.39 -10.51
N PHE A 82 8.94 18.57 -10.15
CA PHE A 82 7.50 18.81 -10.02
C PHE A 82 6.86 18.71 -11.41
N ALA A 83 6.43 17.50 -11.73
CA ALA A 83 6.02 17.13 -13.07
C ALA A 83 4.52 17.35 -13.29
N TYR A 84 3.72 17.45 -12.22
CA TYR A 84 2.26 17.55 -12.31
C TYR A 84 1.62 18.07 -11.02
N VAL A 85 0.37 18.53 -11.15
CA VAL A 85 -0.49 18.88 -10.00
C VAL A 85 -0.89 17.59 -9.27
N PRO A 86 -0.55 17.44 -7.97
CA PRO A 86 -0.98 16.28 -7.21
C PRO A 86 -2.49 16.34 -6.95
N TRP A 87 -3.21 15.32 -7.39
CA TRP A 87 -4.64 15.15 -7.11
C TRP A 87 -4.90 14.34 -5.83
N ASN A 88 -3.85 13.83 -5.21
CA ASN A 88 -3.92 13.08 -3.97
C ASN A 88 -4.09 14.04 -2.79
N TYR A 89 -5.11 13.78 -1.98
CA TYR A 89 -5.36 14.46 -0.72
C TYR A 89 -4.63 13.79 0.44
N PHE A 90 -4.26 12.52 0.30
CA PHE A 90 -3.47 11.79 1.27
C PHE A 90 -2.60 10.73 0.59
N GLY A 91 -1.46 10.43 1.21
CA GLY A 91 -0.59 9.32 0.86
C GLY A 91 -0.56 8.27 1.96
N SER A 92 -0.18 7.04 1.61
CA SER A 92 0.20 6.06 2.64
C SER A 92 1.48 5.33 2.28
N GLY A 93 2.32 5.06 3.28
CA GLY A 93 3.58 4.35 3.09
C GLY A 93 4.05 3.72 4.38
N ASP A 94 4.71 2.57 4.29
CA ASP A 94 5.38 1.97 5.45
C ASP A 94 6.82 2.51 5.64
N ILE A 95 7.28 3.39 4.74
CA ILE A 95 8.50 4.19 4.88
C ILE A 95 8.06 5.64 5.15
N PRO A 96 8.56 6.29 6.23
CA PRO A 96 8.30 7.71 6.47
C PRO A 96 8.85 8.57 5.33
N PHE A 97 8.46 9.84 5.26
CA PHE A 97 9.11 10.71 4.28
C PHE A 97 10.57 10.91 4.69
N SER A 98 11.48 10.99 3.72
CA SER A 98 12.84 11.45 4.00
C SER A 98 12.79 12.90 4.49
N GLN A 99 13.78 13.29 5.28
CA GLN A 99 13.94 14.67 5.73
C GLN A 99 13.96 15.64 4.53
N GLU A 100 14.66 15.26 3.46
CA GLU A 100 14.72 16.02 2.20
C GLU A 100 13.34 16.22 1.57
N ASN A 101 12.53 15.16 1.43
CA ASN A 101 11.19 15.28 0.87
C ASN A 101 10.24 16.09 1.77
N TYR A 102 10.42 16.00 3.09
CA TYR A 102 9.66 16.78 4.07
C TYR A 102 9.98 18.28 3.96
N GLU A 103 11.26 18.63 3.87
CA GLU A 103 11.73 20.01 3.68
C GLU A 103 11.27 20.58 2.35
N LEU A 104 11.35 19.78 1.28
CA LEU A 104 10.90 20.14 -0.06
C LEU A 104 9.43 20.56 -0.07
N LEU A 105 8.52 19.72 0.47
CA LEU A 105 7.10 20.05 0.55
C LEU A 105 6.82 21.31 1.37
N ASN A 106 7.44 21.44 2.55
CA ASN A 106 7.25 22.61 3.39
C ASN A 106 7.73 23.90 2.72
N SER A 107 8.84 23.85 1.96
CA SER A 107 9.35 25.01 1.23
C SER A 107 8.41 25.49 0.12
N ASN A 108 7.57 24.61 -0.41
CA ASN A 108 6.55 24.94 -1.41
C ASN A 108 5.25 25.47 -0.79
N GLY A 109 5.17 25.52 0.55
CA GLY A 109 3.96 25.91 1.28
C GLY A 109 2.94 24.79 1.44
N ASP A 110 3.29 23.55 1.08
CA ASP A 110 2.44 22.37 1.25
C ASP A 110 2.62 21.81 2.67
N GLU A 111 1.84 22.33 3.62
CA GLU A 111 1.83 21.80 4.99
C GLU A 111 1.16 20.42 5.02
N PHE A 112 1.88 19.42 5.54
CA PHE A 112 1.35 18.06 5.68
C PHE A 112 1.78 17.42 6.99
N TYR A 113 1.02 16.41 7.41
CA TYR A 113 1.25 15.67 8.64
C TYR A 113 1.46 14.19 8.36
N GLN A 114 2.42 13.60 9.06
CA GLN A 114 2.63 12.14 9.08
C GLN A 114 2.15 11.58 10.40
N MET A 115 1.21 10.64 10.34
CA MET A 115 0.69 9.96 11.51
C MET A 115 0.60 8.45 11.29
N PRO A 116 0.90 7.63 12.31
CA PRO A 116 0.68 6.20 12.23
C PRO A 116 -0.82 5.92 12.13
N PHE A 117 -1.20 5.06 11.19
CA PHE A 117 -2.60 4.69 10.96
C PHE A 117 -2.89 3.23 11.29
N VAL A 118 -2.00 2.31 10.88
CA VAL A 118 -2.17 0.87 11.12
C VAL A 118 -0.81 0.21 11.33
N MET A 119 -0.76 -0.74 12.26
CA MET A 119 0.39 -1.62 12.44
C MET A 119 0.07 -2.98 11.82
N GLY A 120 1.00 -3.50 11.03
CA GLY A 120 0.89 -4.82 10.40
C GLY A 120 2.23 -5.52 10.37
N ALA A 121 2.19 -6.86 10.34
CA ALA A 121 3.39 -7.68 10.22
C ALA A 121 3.69 -8.00 8.75
N ILE A 122 4.97 -8.14 8.42
CA ILE A 122 5.42 -8.75 7.17
C ILE A 122 5.59 -10.24 7.42
N SER A 123 5.01 -11.07 6.57
CA SER A 123 5.12 -12.54 6.65
C SER A 123 5.90 -13.10 5.48
N VAL A 124 6.65 -14.17 5.73
CA VAL A 124 7.32 -14.96 4.69
C VAL A 124 6.44 -16.16 4.36
N PHE A 125 6.08 -16.30 3.09
CA PHE A 125 5.25 -17.40 2.62
C PHE A 125 6.11 -18.44 1.91
N HIS A 126 5.74 -19.72 2.06
CA HIS A 126 6.35 -20.83 1.33
C HIS A 126 5.27 -21.64 0.61
N ASN A 127 5.68 -22.41 -0.39
CA ASN A 127 4.84 -23.37 -1.08
C ASN A 127 5.54 -24.74 -1.06
N ILE A 128 5.47 -25.40 0.10
CA ILE A 128 6.05 -26.72 0.31
C ILE A 128 4.87 -27.68 0.47
N PRO A 129 4.66 -28.63 -0.44
CA PRO A 129 3.58 -29.59 -0.33
C PRO A 129 3.60 -30.32 1.02
N GLY A 130 2.46 -30.41 1.69
CA GLY A 130 2.32 -31.11 2.97
C GLY A 130 2.80 -30.32 4.20
N VAL A 131 3.42 -29.15 4.05
CA VAL A 131 3.77 -28.28 5.18
C VAL A 131 2.71 -27.19 5.33
N PRO A 132 2.02 -27.11 6.48
CA PRO A 132 1.00 -26.09 6.71
C PRO A 132 1.64 -24.71 6.88
N GLY A 133 0.87 -23.66 6.57
CA GLY A 133 1.21 -22.29 7.01
C GLY A 133 0.83 -22.06 8.47
N GLY A 134 1.48 -21.12 9.13
CA GLY A 134 1.13 -20.71 10.51
C GLY A 134 1.57 -21.72 11.57
N ALA A 135 0.68 -22.01 12.54
CA ALA A 135 0.98 -22.90 13.66
C ALA A 135 1.28 -24.33 13.18
N GLY A 136 2.39 -24.90 13.64
CA GLY A 136 2.88 -26.21 13.19
C GLY A 136 3.56 -26.18 11.81
N GLY A 137 3.65 -25.01 11.17
CA GLY A 137 4.34 -24.82 9.90
C GLY A 137 5.86 -24.73 10.03
N LEU A 138 6.47 -24.23 8.96
CA LEU A 138 7.90 -24.02 8.86
C LEU A 138 8.40 -22.94 9.84
N LYS A 139 9.48 -23.24 10.55
CA LYS A 139 10.20 -22.35 11.44
C LYS A 139 11.55 -22.00 10.83
N LEU A 140 11.89 -20.72 10.81
CA LEU A 140 13.18 -20.24 10.31
C LEU A 140 13.75 -19.24 11.31
N THR A 141 15.05 -19.35 11.59
CA THR A 141 15.79 -18.28 12.27
C THR A 141 16.13 -17.18 11.27
N PRO A 142 16.47 -15.96 11.74
CA PRO A 142 16.90 -14.91 10.84
C PRO A 142 18.10 -15.29 9.97
N CYS A 143 19.05 -16.04 10.52
CA CYS A 143 20.22 -16.54 9.80
C CYS A 143 19.85 -17.47 8.64
N VAL A 144 19.01 -18.49 8.89
CA VAL A 144 18.59 -19.43 7.85
C VAL A 144 17.78 -18.69 6.78
N LEU A 145 16.91 -17.77 7.19
CA LEU A 145 16.14 -16.94 6.28
C LEU A 145 17.05 -16.07 5.39
N ALA A 146 18.06 -15.41 5.96
CA ALA A 146 19.04 -14.62 5.22
C ALA A 146 19.79 -15.49 4.19
N LYS A 147 20.26 -16.67 4.59
CA LYS A 147 20.93 -17.64 3.68
C LYS A 147 20.02 -18.08 2.53
N ILE A 148 18.72 -18.28 2.77
CA ILE A 148 17.74 -18.58 1.72
C ILE A 148 17.66 -17.41 0.72
N PHE A 149 17.47 -16.18 1.20
CA PHE A 149 17.35 -15.00 0.34
C PHE A 149 18.66 -14.65 -0.39
N ARG A 150 19.81 -15.09 0.15
CA ARG A 150 21.13 -15.03 -0.50
C ARG A 150 21.43 -16.23 -1.40
N THR A 151 20.49 -17.16 -1.58
CA THR A 151 20.65 -18.38 -2.40
C THR A 151 21.78 -19.31 -1.95
N GLN A 152 22.22 -19.20 -0.70
CA GLN A 152 23.20 -20.10 -0.08
C GLN A 152 22.53 -21.41 0.33
N ILE A 153 21.30 -21.34 0.85
CA ILE A 153 20.44 -22.50 1.04
C ILE A 153 19.48 -22.59 -0.14
N GLN A 154 19.55 -23.69 -0.89
CA GLN A 154 18.85 -23.86 -2.17
C GLN A 154 17.81 -24.98 -2.18
N TYR A 155 17.71 -25.75 -1.11
CA TYR A 155 16.77 -26.87 -1.01
C TYR A 155 16.09 -26.89 0.36
N TRP A 156 14.84 -27.34 0.42
CA TRP A 156 14.07 -27.40 1.65
C TRP A 156 14.51 -28.52 2.62
N ASP A 157 15.26 -29.50 2.13
CA ASP A 157 15.86 -30.60 2.92
C ASP A 157 17.21 -30.21 3.55
N ASP A 158 17.61 -28.94 3.46
CA ASP A 158 18.86 -28.44 4.02
C ASP A 158 18.98 -28.76 5.53
N PRO A 159 20.15 -29.23 6.01
CA PRO A 159 20.34 -29.59 7.40
C PRO A 159 19.98 -28.47 8.40
N GLU A 160 20.26 -27.21 8.08
CA GLU A 160 19.94 -26.07 8.95
C GLU A 160 18.42 -25.85 9.04
N ILE A 161 17.68 -26.07 7.95
CA ILE A 161 16.21 -26.00 7.95
C ILE A 161 15.64 -27.18 8.74
N VAL A 162 16.10 -28.39 8.46
CA VAL A 162 15.59 -29.61 9.11
C VAL A 162 15.76 -29.56 10.62
N LEU A 163 16.92 -29.10 11.11
CA LEU A 163 17.22 -29.00 12.55
C LEU A 163 16.22 -28.10 13.31
N LEU A 164 15.69 -27.07 12.65
CA LEU A 164 14.69 -26.17 13.22
C LEU A 164 13.26 -26.75 13.17
N ASN A 165 13.07 -27.83 12.43
CA ASN A 165 11.79 -28.31 11.96
C ASN A 165 11.63 -29.83 12.10
N ASP A 166 12.14 -30.42 13.19
CA ASP A 166 12.04 -31.85 13.46
C ASP A 166 10.60 -32.38 13.34
N HIS A 167 9.60 -31.56 13.69
CA HIS A 167 8.17 -31.89 13.62
C HIS A 167 7.65 -32.09 12.18
N ILE A 168 8.35 -31.61 11.16
CA ILE A 168 8.01 -31.76 9.73
C ILE A 168 9.20 -32.28 8.89
N ALA A 169 10.26 -32.76 9.54
CA ALA A 169 11.50 -33.18 8.87
C ALA A 169 11.29 -34.30 7.85
N SER A 170 10.37 -35.24 8.11
CA SER A 170 10.03 -36.31 7.17
C SER A 170 9.42 -35.74 5.88
N THR A 171 8.51 -34.77 5.98
CA THR A 171 7.92 -34.07 4.84
C THR A 171 8.96 -33.28 4.04
N LEU A 172 9.87 -32.58 4.71
CA LEU A 172 10.94 -31.83 4.04
C LEU A 172 11.91 -32.74 3.27
N LYS A 173 12.18 -33.94 3.80
CA LYS A 173 13.10 -34.92 3.21
C LYS A 173 12.47 -35.85 2.18
N GLU A 174 11.14 -35.94 2.13
CA GLU A 174 10.42 -36.83 1.20
C GLU A 174 10.84 -36.56 -0.25
N LYS A 175 11.01 -35.27 -0.59
CA LYS A 175 11.43 -34.82 -1.91
C LYS A 175 12.47 -33.72 -1.75
N ARG A 176 13.58 -33.84 -2.47
CA ARG A 176 14.60 -32.79 -2.57
C ARG A 176 14.05 -31.61 -3.39
N LEU A 177 13.27 -30.75 -2.74
CA LEU A 177 12.58 -29.64 -3.37
C LEU A 177 13.48 -28.40 -3.44
N PRO A 178 13.72 -27.82 -4.64
CA PRO A 178 14.51 -26.60 -4.76
C PRO A 178 13.73 -25.38 -4.24
N ILE A 179 14.44 -24.45 -3.63
CA ILE A 179 13.91 -23.16 -3.18
C ILE A 179 14.00 -22.16 -4.33
N LYS A 180 12.86 -21.52 -4.63
CA LYS A 180 12.80 -20.38 -5.55
C LYS A 180 12.32 -19.16 -4.77
N VAL A 181 13.18 -18.17 -4.64
CA VAL A 181 12.87 -16.93 -3.91
C VAL A 181 12.10 -15.99 -4.82
N ALA A 182 10.92 -15.56 -4.38
CA ALA A 182 10.16 -14.49 -5.00
C ALA A 182 10.34 -13.19 -4.21
N ARG A 183 10.52 -12.08 -4.91
CA ARG A 183 10.71 -10.74 -4.32
C ARG A 183 9.99 -9.68 -5.12
N ARG A 184 9.80 -8.51 -4.51
CA ARG A 184 9.22 -7.33 -5.17
C ARG A 184 10.28 -6.66 -6.04
N VAL A 185 9.90 -6.20 -7.23
CA VAL A 185 10.81 -5.57 -8.20
C VAL A 185 10.71 -4.04 -8.17
N LEU A 186 9.53 -3.49 -7.90
CA LEU A 186 9.31 -2.04 -7.82
C LEU A 186 9.42 -1.55 -6.37
N GLY A 187 9.65 -0.24 -6.20
CA GLY A 187 9.77 0.45 -4.91
C GLY A 187 8.70 -0.01 -3.90
N SER A 188 9.16 -0.64 -2.81
CA SER A 188 8.32 -1.41 -1.91
C SER A 188 8.79 -1.25 -0.47
N SER A 189 7.94 -0.65 0.37
CA SER A 189 8.27 -0.55 1.80
C SER A 189 8.37 -1.90 2.48
N SER A 190 7.60 -2.91 2.05
CA SER A 190 7.76 -4.28 2.57
C SER A 190 9.16 -4.83 2.27
N THR A 191 9.77 -4.44 1.15
CA THR A 191 11.16 -4.82 0.85
C THR A 191 12.10 -4.12 1.81
N ALA A 192 11.99 -2.79 1.95
CA ALA A 192 12.84 -2.00 2.83
C ALA A 192 12.79 -2.49 4.29
N THR A 193 11.59 -2.72 4.84
CA THR A 193 11.43 -3.23 6.20
C THR A 193 11.96 -4.67 6.33
N PHE A 194 11.73 -5.53 5.33
CA PHE A 194 12.25 -6.92 5.36
C PHE A 194 13.78 -6.96 5.29
N THR A 195 14.40 -6.15 4.45
CA THR A 195 15.86 -6.05 4.36
C THR A 195 16.47 -5.47 5.61
N GLN A 196 15.83 -4.47 6.23
CA GLN A 196 16.26 -3.90 7.50
C GLN A 196 16.19 -4.95 8.61
N TYR A 197 15.08 -5.69 8.69
CA TYR A 197 14.94 -6.80 9.64
C TYR A 197 16.08 -7.81 9.49
N LEU A 198 16.35 -8.28 8.26
CA LEU A 198 17.45 -9.23 8.04
C LEU A 198 18.80 -8.63 8.44
N HIS A 199 19.08 -7.38 8.07
CA HIS A 199 20.32 -6.72 8.43
C HIS A 199 20.52 -6.68 9.96
N GLU A 200 19.53 -6.18 10.71
CA GLU A 200 19.63 -6.03 12.17
C GLU A 200 19.68 -7.38 12.88
N SER A 201 18.81 -8.32 12.49
CA SER A 201 18.66 -9.61 13.17
C SER A 201 19.82 -10.58 12.92
N THR A 202 20.62 -10.39 11.88
CA THR A 202 21.80 -11.22 11.63
C THR A 202 23.08 -10.71 12.29
N GLN A 203 23.13 -9.46 12.77
CA GLN A 203 24.38 -8.85 13.26
C GLN A 203 25.02 -9.62 14.44
N MET A 204 24.21 -10.22 15.31
CA MET A 204 24.73 -10.90 16.50
C MET A 204 25.14 -12.36 16.23
N ASP A 205 24.29 -13.12 15.53
CA ASP A 205 24.46 -14.58 15.43
C ASP A 205 25.18 -15.02 14.14
N CYS A 206 25.08 -14.23 13.07
CA CYS A 206 25.54 -14.61 11.73
C CYS A 206 25.80 -13.39 10.84
N PRO A 207 26.74 -12.50 11.20
CA PRO A 207 26.94 -11.22 10.50
C PRO A 207 27.25 -11.38 9.00
N ASP A 208 27.90 -12.48 8.60
CA ASP A 208 28.24 -12.76 7.20
C ASP A 208 27.04 -13.26 6.35
N ALA A 209 25.90 -13.57 6.98
CA ALA A 209 24.72 -14.09 6.29
C ALA A 209 23.96 -13.00 5.51
N TRP A 210 24.12 -11.72 5.86
CA TRP A 210 23.50 -10.60 5.18
C TRP A 210 24.48 -9.41 5.07
N PRO A 211 24.61 -8.77 3.90
CA PRO A 211 25.53 -7.65 3.76
C PRO A 211 25.18 -6.50 4.72
N THR A 212 26.20 -5.74 5.10
CA THR A 212 26.04 -4.46 5.80
C THR A 212 25.15 -3.53 4.97
N ALA A 213 24.16 -2.88 5.60
CA ALA A 213 23.09 -2.17 4.91
C ALA A 213 23.63 -1.13 3.90
N THR A 214 23.32 -1.33 2.62
CA THR A 214 23.35 -0.26 1.63
C THR A 214 22.03 0.49 1.68
N SER A 215 22.11 1.82 1.74
CA SER A 215 21.02 2.78 2.03
C SER A 215 19.90 2.88 0.98
N SER A 216 19.69 1.90 0.12
CA SER A 216 18.51 1.86 -0.73
C SER A 216 18.09 0.41 -0.97
N GLY A 217 16.80 0.12 -0.77
CA GLY A 217 16.17 -1.17 -1.06
C GLY A 217 16.09 -1.50 -2.57
N GLU A 218 17.03 -0.98 -3.35
CA GLU A 218 17.12 -1.10 -4.81
C GLU A 218 17.96 -2.31 -5.24
N ASN A 219 18.81 -2.85 -4.36
CA ASN A 219 19.76 -3.92 -4.69
C ASN A 219 19.45 -5.25 -4.01
N LEU A 220 18.18 -5.62 -3.99
CA LEU A 220 17.83 -7.02 -4.24
C LEU A 220 17.38 -7.08 -5.67
#